data_AF-A0A9D7D553-F1
#
_entry.id   AF-A0A9D7D553-F1
#
_cell.length_a   1.000
_cell.length_b   1.000
_cell.length_c   1.000
_cell.angle_alpha   90.00
_cell.angle_beta   90.00
_cell.angle_gamma   90.00
#
_symmetry.space_group_name_H-M   'P 1'
#
loop_
_entity.id
_entity.type
_entity.pdbx_description
1 polymer ?
#
loop_
_entity_poly.entity_id
_entity_poly.type
_entity_poly.pdbx_seq_one_letter_code
_entity_poly.pdbx_strand_id
1 'polypeptide(L)'
;MTVAVVACPRCNAPSDGTARFCTQCGSPFGAAAVVPSQPYYGMGCTTCSGDGSRLAADKVYCPTCRWLRPLGDNYQIPVEAFLWRLDADAMNTLSGIGPLNSAAHGLSEKIGRPWFEASVNGLRLSEQQLPDIFELAIKAARIVGLQHLPEIYISGQQMWDSVTMGSQTSSFVALGSVLTNFRGDDLLYLIGREMGHARAGHALWNTVVQLLLAANLAIARSCPMAC
;
A
#
# COMPACT_ATOMS: atom_id res chain seq x y z
N MET A 1 -25.85 31.29 -19.90
CA MET A 1 -24.86 30.46 -19.18
C MET A 1 -25.61 29.28 -18.58
N THR A 2 -25.56 28.12 -19.23
CA THR A 2 -26.20 26.88 -18.75
C THR A 2 -25.31 26.26 -17.69
N VAL A 3 -25.74 26.33 -16.42
CA VAL A 3 -25.08 25.61 -15.33
C VAL A 3 -25.32 24.12 -15.56
N ALA A 4 -24.26 23.35 -15.76
CA ALA A 4 -24.35 21.90 -15.90
C ALA A 4 -24.92 21.32 -14.59
N VAL A 5 -26.16 20.85 -14.62
CA VAL A 5 -26.78 20.19 -13.48
C VAL A 5 -26.13 18.82 -13.34
N VAL A 6 -25.35 18.64 -12.28
CA VAL A 6 -24.76 17.33 -11.94
C VAL A 6 -25.91 16.44 -11.44
N ALA A 7 -26.10 15.27 -12.02
CA ALA A 7 -27.15 14.32 -11.62
C ALA A 7 -26.54 13.04 -11.05
N CYS A 8 -27.29 12.37 -10.16
CA CYS A 8 -26.85 11.13 -9.53
C CYS A 8 -26.72 10.00 -10.56
N PRO A 9 -25.55 9.35 -10.71
CA PRO A 9 -25.36 8.31 -11.72
C PRO A 9 -26.20 7.06 -11.46
N ARG A 10 -26.66 6.84 -10.21
CA ARG A 10 -27.49 5.70 -9.82
C ARG A 10 -29.00 5.91 -9.97
N CYS A 11 -29.53 7.07 -9.56
CA CYS A 11 -30.99 7.32 -9.51
C CYS A 11 -31.42 8.58 -10.25
N ASN A 12 -30.49 9.28 -10.89
CA ASN A 12 -30.70 10.50 -11.67
C ASN A 12 -31.29 11.70 -10.90
N ALA A 13 -31.30 11.65 -9.57
CA ALA A 13 -31.69 12.78 -8.73
C ALA A 13 -30.74 13.98 -8.96
N PRO A 14 -31.26 15.22 -8.98
CA PRO A 14 -30.44 16.42 -9.16
C PRO A 14 -29.48 16.62 -7.97
N SER A 15 -28.27 17.09 -8.27
CA SER A 15 -27.23 17.45 -7.29
C SER A 15 -26.80 18.89 -7.51
N ASP A 16 -26.54 19.59 -6.42
CA ASP A 16 -25.92 20.92 -6.43
C ASP A 16 -24.41 20.87 -6.71
N GLY A 17 -23.84 19.66 -6.88
CA GLY A 17 -22.42 19.43 -7.12
C GLY A 17 -21.54 19.54 -5.88
N THR A 18 -22.11 19.82 -4.70
CA THR A 18 -21.38 19.95 -3.43
C THR A 18 -21.57 18.73 -2.52
N ALA A 19 -22.68 18.01 -2.66
CA ALA A 19 -22.99 16.83 -1.88
C ALA A 19 -22.09 15.63 -2.23
N ARG A 20 -21.47 15.01 -1.22
CA ARG A 20 -20.64 13.79 -1.38
C ARG A 20 -21.45 12.51 -1.69
N PHE A 21 -22.73 12.48 -1.28
CA PHE A 21 -23.62 11.35 -1.46
C PHE A 21 -25.00 11.82 -1.94
N CYS A 22 -25.67 11.01 -2.75
CA CYS A 22 -27.04 11.26 -3.16
C CYS A 22 -27.97 11.19 -1.94
N THR A 23 -28.66 12.30 -1.68
CA THR A 23 -29.60 12.42 -0.55
C THR A 23 -30.85 11.54 -0.73
N GLN A 24 -31.09 11.02 -1.93
CA GLN A 24 -32.24 10.15 -2.22
C GLN A 24 -31.93 8.66 -2.15
N CYS A 25 -30.75 8.20 -2.61
CA CYS A 25 -30.41 6.77 -2.67
C CYS A 25 -29.08 6.39 -1.99
N GLY A 26 -28.37 7.36 -1.42
CA GLY A 26 -27.13 7.16 -0.68
C GLY A 26 -25.89 6.85 -1.52
N SER A 27 -25.98 6.79 -2.86
CA SER A 27 -24.79 6.51 -3.69
C SER A 27 -23.82 7.69 -3.71
N PRO A 28 -22.49 7.46 -3.63
CA PRO A 28 -21.50 8.53 -3.71
C PRO A 28 -21.52 9.21 -5.09
N PHE A 29 -21.26 10.53 -5.11
CA PHE A 29 -21.00 11.27 -6.34
C PHE A 29 -19.50 11.27 -6.61
N GLY A 30 -19.07 10.64 -7.71
CA GLY A 30 -17.67 10.38 -8.03
C GLY A 30 -17.51 8.94 -8.46
N ALA A 31 -16.64 8.67 -9.44
CA ALA A 31 -16.30 7.31 -9.81
C ALA A 31 -15.90 6.56 -8.54
N ALA A 32 -16.45 5.35 -8.34
CA ALA A 32 -16.00 4.46 -7.28
C ALA A 32 -14.47 4.47 -7.29
N ALA A 33 -13.85 4.78 -6.14
CA ALA A 33 -12.42 4.54 -5.97
C ALA A 33 -12.15 3.17 -6.59
N VAL A 34 -11.28 3.13 -7.59
CA VAL A 34 -11.00 1.94 -8.38
C VAL A 34 -10.81 0.82 -7.38
N VAL A 35 -11.77 -0.12 -7.33
CA VAL A 35 -11.63 -1.29 -6.48
C VAL A 35 -10.35 -1.95 -6.98
N PRO A 36 -9.29 -2.02 -6.15
CA PRO A 36 -8.02 -2.49 -6.64
C PRO A 36 -8.23 -3.86 -7.27
N SER A 37 -7.78 -4.00 -8.53
CA SER A 37 -7.73 -5.28 -9.22
C SER A 37 -7.03 -6.26 -8.29
N GLN A 38 -7.70 -7.37 -8.01
CA GLN A 38 -7.24 -8.40 -7.09
C GLN A 38 -5.74 -8.70 -7.32
N PRO A 39 -4.94 -8.76 -6.25
CA PRO A 39 -3.50 -8.98 -6.33
C PRO A 39 -3.17 -10.29 -7.06
N TYR A 40 -1.91 -10.41 -7.49
CA TYR A 40 -1.30 -11.66 -7.96
C TYR A 40 -1.10 -12.67 -6.81
N TYR A 41 -2.04 -12.74 -5.87
CA TYR A 41 -2.25 -13.87 -4.98
C TYR A 41 -3.31 -14.70 -5.68
N GLY A 42 -2.86 -15.72 -6.41
CA GLY A 42 -3.71 -16.49 -7.33
C GLY A 42 -5.06 -16.83 -6.72
N MET A 43 -6.14 -16.55 -7.45
CA MET A 43 -7.45 -17.12 -7.17
C MET A 43 -7.27 -18.62 -6.90
N GLY A 44 -7.58 -19.05 -5.67
CA GLY A 44 -7.39 -20.43 -5.25
C GLY A 44 -5.97 -20.77 -4.75
N CYS A 45 -5.44 -20.01 -3.78
CA CYS A 45 -4.27 -20.46 -3.02
C CYS A 45 -4.48 -21.90 -2.52
N THR A 46 -3.56 -22.81 -2.86
CA THR A 46 -3.70 -24.23 -2.50
C THR A 46 -3.76 -24.47 -0.99
N THR A 47 -3.09 -23.61 -0.21
CA THR A 47 -3.02 -23.68 1.25
C THR A 47 -4.24 -23.11 1.95
N CYS A 48 -4.76 -21.96 1.51
CA CYS A 48 -5.82 -21.25 2.24
C CYS A 48 -7.09 -20.97 1.42
N SER A 49 -7.16 -21.44 0.18
CA SER A 49 -8.20 -21.09 -0.82
C SER A 49 -8.25 -19.62 -1.27
N GLY A 50 -7.44 -18.74 -0.67
CA GLY A 50 -7.41 -17.29 -0.92
C GLY A 50 -8.25 -16.49 0.08
N ASP A 51 -9.04 -17.16 0.91
CA ASP A 51 -9.96 -16.57 1.90
C ASP A 51 -9.69 -17.05 3.34
N GLY A 52 -8.69 -17.90 3.54
CA GLY A 52 -8.35 -18.44 4.85
C GLY A 52 -9.19 -19.64 5.29
N SER A 53 -10.17 -20.09 4.48
CA SER A 53 -11.13 -21.15 4.84
C SER A 53 -10.49 -22.49 5.18
N ARG A 54 -9.32 -22.79 4.59
CA ARG A 54 -8.56 -24.03 4.84
C ARG A 54 -7.52 -23.92 5.96
N LEU A 55 -7.38 -22.76 6.58
CA LEU A 55 -6.43 -22.56 7.68
C LEU A 55 -7.08 -22.87 9.03
N ALA A 56 -6.30 -23.43 9.95
CA ALA A 56 -6.75 -23.64 11.33
C ALA A 56 -7.13 -22.31 12.02
N ALA A 57 -8.04 -22.36 13.00
CA ALA A 57 -8.64 -21.20 13.65
C ALA A 57 -7.65 -20.32 14.45
N ASP A 58 -6.47 -20.85 14.77
CA ASP A 58 -5.34 -20.14 15.38
C ASP A 58 -4.41 -19.47 14.36
N LYS A 59 -4.44 -19.90 13.09
CA LYS A 59 -3.56 -19.37 12.02
C LYS A 59 -4.07 -18.06 11.43
N VAL A 60 -3.46 -16.96 11.85
CA VAL A 60 -3.85 -15.59 11.43
C VAL A 60 -3.22 -15.12 10.12
N TYR A 61 -2.42 -15.96 9.47
CA TYR A 61 -1.68 -15.65 8.25
C TYR A 61 -1.46 -16.92 7.41
N CYS A 62 -1.42 -16.79 6.08
CA CYS A 62 -1.09 -17.87 5.15
C CYS A 62 0.39 -17.79 4.71
N PRO A 63 1.24 -18.80 4.95
CA PRO A 63 2.65 -18.77 4.55
C PRO A 63 2.87 -18.78 3.04
N THR A 64 1.88 -19.24 2.27
CA THR A 64 1.99 -19.37 0.81
C THR A 64 1.61 -18.10 0.08
N CYS A 65 0.40 -17.57 0.34
CA CYS A 65 -0.11 -16.39 -0.38
C CYS A 65 -0.17 -15.14 0.49
N ARG A 66 0.30 -15.20 1.73
CA ARG A 66 0.35 -14.05 2.65
C ARG A 66 -1.01 -13.47 3.07
N TRP A 67 -2.11 -14.18 2.83
CA TRP A 67 -3.44 -13.79 3.31
C TRP A 67 -3.45 -13.57 4.82
N LEU A 68 -4.17 -12.55 5.29
CA LEU A 68 -4.29 -12.18 6.69
C LEU A 68 -5.72 -12.40 7.20
N ARG A 69 -5.84 -13.04 8.36
CA ARG A 69 -7.13 -13.17 9.03
C ARG A 69 -7.58 -11.82 9.58
N PRO A 70 -8.80 -11.36 9.31
CA PRO A 70 -9.35 -10.16 9.95
C PRO A 70 -9.32 -10.25 11.49
N LEU A 71 -9.37 -9.11 12.18
CA LEU A 71 -9.46 -9.10 13.65
C LEU A 71 -10.85 -9.52 14.17
N GLY A 72 -11.87 -9.40 13.33
CA GLY A 72 -13.23 -9.86 13.58
C GLY A 72 -14.04 -9.86 12.29
N ASP A 73 -15.27 -10.33 12.38
CA ASP A 73 -16.19 -10.37 11.24
C ASP A 73 -16.45 -8.96 10.72
N ASN A 74 -16.38 -8.79 9.40
CA ASN A 74 -16.53 -7.50 8.72
C ASN A 74 -15.60 -6.39 9.25
N TYR A 75 -14.47 -6.74 9.88
CA TYR A 75 -13.50 -5.76 10.34
C TYR A 75 -12.96 -4.95 9.17
N GLN A 76 -13.23 -3.65 9.19
CA GLN A 76 -12.73 -2.68 8.23
C GLN A 76 -12.34 -1.42 8.98
N ILE A 77 -11.13 -0.94 8.75
CA ILE A 77 -10.76 0.43 9.08
C ILE A 77 -10.85 1.26 7.80
N PRO A 78 -11.69 2.31 7.76
CA PRO A 78 -11.71 3.26 6.66
C PRO A 78 -10.35 3.97 6.61
N VAL A 79 -9.77 4.12 5.42
CA VAL A 79 -8.40 4.67 5.26
C VAL A 79 -8.32 6.10 5.82
N GLU A 80 -9.44 6.81 5.74
CA GLU A 80 -9.65 8.15 6.28
C GLU A 80 -9.41 8.24 7.80
N ALA A 81 -9.50 7.13 8.52
CA ALA A 81 -9.25 7.09 9.96
C ALA A 81 -7.77 7.33 10.33
N PHE A 82 -6.85 7.14 9.39
CA PHE A 82 -5.41 7.29 9.61
C PHE A 82 -4.70 8.05 8.49
N LEU A 83 -5.45 8.61 7.53
CA LEU A 83 -4.93 9.51 6.50
C LEU A 83 -4.85 10.94 7.02
N TRP A 84 -3.71 11.58 6.77
CA TRP A 84 -3.60 13.02 6.91
C TRP A 84 -4.29 13.71 5.73
N ARG A 85 -5.12 14.73 6.00
CA ARG A 85 -6.01 15.35 4.99
C ARG A 85 -5.28 15.87 3.76
N LEU A 86 -4.15 16.56 3.95
CA LEU A 86 -3.38 17.13 2.84
C LEU A 86 -2.71 16.04 1.99
N ASP A 87 -2.32 14.93 2.60
CA ASP A 87 -1.81 13.76 1.88
C ASP A 87 -2.90 13.13 1.01
N ALA A 88 -4.12 13.00 1.55
CA ALA A 88 -5.26 12.48 0.82
C ALA A 88 -5.64 13.36 -0.39
N ASP A 89 -5.63 14.68 -0.23
CA ASP A 89 -5.92 15.63 -1.32
C ASP A 89 -4.87 15.55 -2.44
N ALA A 90 -3.59 15.41 -2.08
CA ALA A 90 -2.50 15.24 -3.03
C ALA A 90 -2.64 13.92 -3.81
N MET A 91 -2.90 12.80 -3.11
CA MET A 91 -3.05 11.50 -3.74
C MET A 91 -4.28 11.41 -4.64
N ASN A 92 -5.41 12.03 -4.25
CA ASN A 92 -6.60 12.10 -5.09
C ASN A 92 -6.33 12.88 -6.38
N THR A 93 -5.56 13.97 -6.29
CA THR A 93 -5.16 14.78 -7.45
C THR A 93 -4.30 13.96 -8.41
N LEU A 94 -3.27 13.30 -7.90
CA LEU A 94 -2.34 12.48 -8.68
C LEU A 94 -3.04 11.27 -9.32
N SER A 95 -3.88 10.58 -8.57
CA SER A 95 -4.61 9.39 -9.04
C SER A 95 -5.75 9.74 -10.01
N GLY A 96 -6.29 10.96 -9.93
CA GLY A 96 -7.30 11.48 -10.84
C GLY A 96 -6.79 11.75 -12.26
N ILE A 97 -5.47 11.87 -12.45
CA ILE A 97 -4.86 12.04 -13.78
C ILE A 97 -4.67 10.66 -14.41
N GLY A 98 -5.70 10.17 -15.12
CA GLY A 98 -5.74 8.81 -15.69
C GLY A 98 -4.47 8.36 -16.45
N PRO A 99 -3.91 9.17 -17.37
CA PRO A 99 -2.66 8.81 -18.07
C PRO A 99 -1.43 8.73 -17.17
N LEU A 100 -1.37 9.56 -16.12
CA LEU A 100 -0.25 9.55 -15.17
C LEU A 100 -0.33 8.34 -14.26
N ASN A 101 -1.53 7.99 -13.78
CA ASN A 101 -1.75 6.84 -12.93
C ASN A 101 -1.44 5.53 -13.67
N SER A 102 -1.88 5.37 -14.93
CA SER A 102 -1.58 4.16 -15.72
C SER A 102 -0.08 4.02 -16.04
N ALA A 103 0.60 5.13 -16.33
CA ALA A 103 2.05 5.16 -16.52
C ALA A 103 2.80 4.80 -15.23
N ALA A 104 2.37 5.32 -14.07
CA ALA A 104 2.92 5.00 -12.76
C ALA A 104 2.79 3.51 -12.43
N HIS A 105 1.60 2.93 -12.66
CA HIS A 105 1.38 1.50 -12.49
C HIS A 105 2.28 0.65 -13.39
N GLY A 106 2.35 0.98 -14.68
CA GLY A 106 3.20 0.27 -15.63
C GLY A 106 4.69 0.35 -15.29
N LEU A 107 5.16 1.52 -14.82
CA LEU A 107 6.54 1.73 -14.39
C LEU A 107 6.85 0.95 -13.10
N SER A 108 5.97 1.04 -12.11
CA SER A 108 6.15 0.36 -10.81
C SER A 108 6.16 -1.17 -10.97
N GLU A 109 5.27 -1.74 -11.78
CA GLU A 109 5.25 -3.19 -11.97
C GLU A 109 6.45 -3.70 -12.79
N LYS A 110 6.83 -2.99 -13.86
CA LYS A 110 7.92 -3.44 -14.74
C LYS A 110 9.31 -3.19 -14.18
N ILE A 111 9.51 -2.07 -13.48
CA ILE A 111 10.84 -1.59 -13.05
C ILE A 111 10.96 -1.57 -11.53
N GLY A 112 9.90 -1.18 -10.82
CA GLY A 112 9.95 -0.95 -9.37
C GLY A 112 10.36 -2.17 -8.56
N ARG A 113 9.71 -3.33 -8.76
CA ARG A 113 10.01 -4.54 -7.98
C ARG A 113 11.42 -5.10 -8.25
N PRO A 114 11.87 -5.32 -9.50
CA PRO A 114 13.24 -5.79 -9.77
C PRO A 114 14.32 -4.80 -9.33
N TRP A 115 14.12 -3.49 -9.56
CA TRP A 115 15.07 -2.46 -9.11
C TRP A 115 15.18 -2.40 -7.59
N PHE A 116 14.06 -2.58 -6.89
CA PHE A 116 14.06 -2.67 -5.43
C PHE A 116 14.73 -3.93 -4.92
N GLU A 117 14.35 -5.11 -5.42
CA GLU A 117 14.98 -6.38 -5.02
C GLU A 117 16.50 -6.36 -5.27
N ALA A 118 16.95 -5.66 -6.31
CA ALA A 118 18.36 -5.43 -6.59
C ALA A 118 19.02 -4.35 -5.70
N SER A 119 18.29 -3.35 -5.23
CA SER A 119 18.81 -2.25 -4.41
C SER A 119 18.76 -2.53 -2.91
N VAL A 120 17.83 -3.37 -2.46
CA VAL A 120 17.79 -3.86 -1.08
C VAL A 120 18.66 -5.09 -0.98
N ASN A 121 19.95 -4.84 -0.70
CA ASN A 121 20.81 -5.84 -0.11
C ASN A 121 20.34 -6.08 1.34
N GLY A 122 19.32 -6.92 1.50
CA GLY A 122 18.59 -7.06 2.75
C GLY A 122 18.00 -8.44 3.00
N LEU A 123 17.70 -8.69 4.27
CA LEU A 123 17.13 -9.96 4.74
C LEU A 123 15.60 -9.90 4.62
N ARG A 124 15.01 -10.81 3.84
CA ARG A 124 13.54 -10.98 3.82
C ARG A 124 13.07 -11.66 5.10
N LEU A 125 12.09 -11.08 5.77
CA LEU A 125 11.52 -11.64 7.00
C LEU A 125 10.56 -12.78 6.69
N SER A 126 10.55 -13.76 7.59
CA SER A 126 9.57 -14.84 7.65
C SER A 126 9.44 -15.35 9.08
N GLU A 127 8.64 -16.40 9.29
CA GLU A 127 8.57 -17.14 10.54
C GLU A 127 9.94 -17.70 11.00
N GLN A 128 10.88 -17.88 10.07
CA GLN A 128 12.23 -18.39 10.36
C GLN A 128 13.28 -17.27 10.45
N GLN A 129 12.99 -16.08 9.92
CA GLN A 129 13.92 -14.95 9.89
C GLN A 129 13.34 -13.77 10.66
N LEU A 130 13.89 -13.52 11.85
CA LEU A 130 13.46 -12.50 12.80
C LEU A 130 11.97 -12.66 13.18
N PRO A 131 11.58 -13.82 13.77
CA PRO A 131 10.18 -14.16 14.03
C PRO A 131 9.45 -13.10 14.85
N ASP A 132 10.09 -12.54 15.88
CA ASP A 132 9.47 -11.52 16.74
C ASP A 132 9.06 -10.26 15.95
N ILE A 133 9.90 -9.83 15.00
CA ILE A 133 9.62 -8.67 14.13
C ILE A 133 8.56 -9.03 13.09
N PHE A 134 8.62 -10.26 12.57
CA PHE A 134 7.65 -10.75 11.61
C PHE A 134 6.23 -10.84 12.22
N GLU A 135 6.11 -11.28 13.48
CA GLU A 135 4.86 -11.29 14.22
C GLU A 135 4.31 -9.87 14.45
N LEU A 136 5.17 -8.90 14.78
CA LEU A 136 4.77 -7.50 14.87
C LEU A 136 4.26 -6.97 13.52
N ALA A 137 4.89 -7.38 12.41
CA ALA A 137 4.41 -7.02 11.07
C ALA A 137 3.04 -7.61 10.74
N ILE A 138 2.80 -8.88 11.08
CA ILE A 138 1.47 -9.50 10.96
C ILE A 138 0.46 -8.74 11.81
N LYS A 139 0.79 -8.43 13.07
CA LYS A 139 -0.08 -7.68 13.99
C LYS A 139 -0.43 -6.31 13.42
N ALA A 140 0.57 -5.53 12.99
CA ALA A 140 0.39 -4.21 12.39
C ALA A 140 -0.51 -4.27 11.15
N ALA A 141 -0.23 -5.19 10.22
CA ALA A 141 -0.98 -5.34 8.99
C ALA A 141 -2.46 -5.69 9.24
N ARG A 142 -2.72 -6.56 10.23
CA ARG A 142 -4.10 -6.89 10.65
C ARG A 142 -4.81 -5.71 11.29
N ILE A 143 -4.12 -4.92 12.11
CA ILE A 143 -4.67 -3.71 12.74
C ILE A 143 -5.07 -2.69 11.67
N VAL A 144 -4.24 -2.42 10.67
CA VAL A 144 -4.61 -1.46 9.60
C VAL A 144 -5.58 -2.06 8.57
N GLY A 145 -5.95 -3.33 8.71
CA GLY A 145 -6.93 -3.99 7.84
C GLY A 145 -6.42 -4.33 6.45
N LEU A 146 -5.14 -4.71 6.31
CA LEU A 146 -4.63 -5.29 5.06
C LEU A 146 -5.16 -6.71 4.85
N GLN A 147 -5.52 -7.04 3.61
CA GLN A 147 -5.96 -8.41 3.24
C GLN A 147 -4.78 -9.38 3.10
N HIS A 148 -3.64 -8.87 2.68
CA HIS A 148 -2.42 -9.64 2.46
C HIS A 148 -1.25 -8.90 3.08
N LEU A 149 -0.34 -9.65 3.71
CA LEU A 149 0.86 -9.11 4.31
C LEU A 149 1.85 -8.71 3.21
N PRO A 150 2.28 -7.44 3.12
CA PRO A 150 3.36 -7.01 2.25
C PRO A 150 4.64 -7.81 2.53
N GLU A 151 5.54 -7.94 1.55
CA GLU A 151 6.87 -8.49 1.83
C GLU A 151 7.63 -7.53 2.75
N ILE A 152 8.34 -8.03 3.77
CA ILE A 152 9.12 -7.17 4.67
C ILE A 152 10.59 -7.56 4.53
N TYR A 153 11.46 -6.56 4.45
CA TYR A 153 12.91 -6.71 4.35
C TYR A 153 13.61 -5.86 5.42
N ILE A 154 14.72 -6.37 5.96
CA ILE A 154 15.68 -5.55 6.70
C ILE A 154 16.77 -5.08 5.73
N SER A 155 16.90 -3.77 5.55
CA SER A 155 17.92 -3.14 4.71
C SER A 155 19.16 -2.77 5.51
N GLY A 156 20.32 -3.23 5.06
CA GLY A 156 21.62 -2.80 5.61
C GLY A 156 22.10 -1.45 5.07
N GLN A 157 21.51 -0.94 3.99
CA GLN A 157 21.95 0.32 3.36
C GLN A 157 21.14 1.53 3.82
N GLN A 158 19.86 1.35 4.15
CA GLN A 158 18.97 2.40 4.65
C GLN A 158 18.77 2.26 6.16
N MET A 159 19.86 2.23 6.91
CA MET A 159 19.89 1.74 8.30
C MET A 159 18.89 2.42 9.26
N TRP A 160 18.62 3.71 9.06
CA TRP A 160 17.75 4.52 9.93
C TRP A 160 16.37 4.82 9.34
N ASP A 161 16.10 4.34 8.14
CA ASP A 161 14.89 4.70 7.41
C ASP A 161 13.93 3.51 7.30
N SER A 162 12.65 3.79 7.06
CA SER A 162 11.66 2.80 6.69
C SER A 162 10.88 3.29 5.50
N VAL A 163 10.56 2.38 4.59
CA VAL A 163 9.85 2.78 3.39
C VAL A 163 8.95 1.69 2.86
N THR A 164 7.76 2.10 2.46
CA THR A 164 6.78 1.31 1.75
C THR A 164 6.80 1.68 0.27
N MET A 165 6.94 0.66 -0.56
CA MET A 165 7.03 0.76 -2.01
C MET A 165 6.29 -0.41 -2.67
N GLY A 166 6.16 -0.35 -3.98
CA GLY A 166 5.48 -1.34 -4.80
C GLY A 166 4.26 -0.74 -5.48
N SER A 167 3.32 -1.58 -5.89
CA SER A 167 2.08 -1.13 -6.51
C SER A 167 0.93 -1.11 -5.48
N GLN A 168 -0.25 -0.64 -5.91
CA GLN A 168 -1.48 -0.77 -5.11
C GLN A 168 -1.83 -2.24 -4.78
N THR A 169 -1.31 -3.19 -5.57
CA THR A 169 -1.66 -4.62 -5.51
C THR A 169 -0.51 -5.49 -5.02
N SER A 170 0.72 -4.96 -4.99
CA SER A 170 1.93 -5.67 -4.58
C SER A 170 2.88 -4.68 -3.93
N SER A 171 2.67 -4.43 -2.64
CA SER A 171 3.53 -3.59 -1.82
C SER A 171 4.52 -4.44 -1.01
N PHE A 172 5.62 -3.81 -0.64
CA PHE A 172 6.62 -4.34 0.27
C PHE A 172 7.15 -3.20 1.14
N VAL A 173 7.75 -3.58 2.27
CA VAL A 173 8.28 -2.69 3.29
C VAL A 173 9.76 -3.00 3.49
N ALA A 174 10.62 -1.98 3.38
CA ALA A 174 11.99 -2.04 3.85
C ALA A 174 12.10 -1.33 5.21
N LEU A 175 12.71 -2.01 6.18
CA LEU A 175 13.08 -1.44 7.46
C LEU A 175 14.59 -1.37 7.57
N GLY A 176 15.12 -0.23 7.98
CA GLY A 176 16.54 -0.08 8.27
C GLY A 176 17.00 -1.01 9.38
N SER A 177 18.21 -1.56 9.25
CA SER A 177 18.78 -2.47 10.24
C SER A 177 18.88 -1.87 11.64
N VAL A 178 19.11 -0.56 11.79
CA VAL A 178 19.18 0.08 13.12
C VAL A 178 17.81 0.20 13.76
N LEU A 179 16.74 0.35 12.97
CA LEU A 179 15.36 0.35 13.48
C LEU A 179 15.00 -0.98 14.14
N THR A 180 15.69 -2.07 13.81
CA THR A 180 15.51 -3.37 14.49
C THR A 180 16.00 -3.37 15.93
N ASN A 181 16.59 -2.28 16.46
CA ASN A 181 16.90 -2.14 17.88
C ASN A 181 15.71 -1.66 18.72
N PHE A 182 14.69 -1.06 18.10
CA PHE A 182 13.43 -0.76 18.79
C PHE A 182 12.71 -2.07 19.16
N ARG A 183 11.85 -1.98 20.18
CA ARG A 183 11.14 -3.14 20.75
C ARG A 183 9.69 -2.77 21.04
N GLY A 184 8.84 -3.79 21.14
CA GLY A 184 7.45 -3.63 21.56
C GLY A 184 6.70 -2.60 20.73
N ASP A 185 6.08 -1.64 21.43
CA ASP A 185 5.18 -0.66 20.83
C ASP A 185 5.90 0.34 19.91
N ASP A 186 7.17 0.67 20.16
CA ASP A 186 7.94 1.59 19.32
C ASP A 186 8.19 0.98 17.93
N LEU A 187 8.61 -0.29 17.89
CA LEU A 187 8.81 -0.99 16.63
C LEU A 187 7.47 -1.26 15.94
N LEU A 188 6.43 -1.58 16.72
CA LEU A 188 5.08 -1.74 16.20
C LEU A 188 4.55 -0.46 15.54
N TYR A 189 4.84 0.71 16.13
CA TYR A 189 4.47 2.00 15.56
C TYR A 189 5.16 2.23 14.20
N LEU A 190 6.47 2.00 14.12
CA LEU A 190 7.24 2.17 12.88
C LEU A 190 6.70 1.24 11.78
N ILE A 191 6.46 -0.03 12.09
CA ILE A 191 5.90 -0.98 11.13
C ILE A 191 4.46 -0.61 10.78
N GLY A 192 3.65 -0.20 11.77
CA GLY A 192 2.27 0.24 11.59
C GLY A 192 2.15 1.43 10.63
N ARG A 193 3.07 2.40 10.72
CA ARG A 193 3.16 3.52 9.77
C ARG A 193 3.31 3.03 8.33
N GLU A 194 4.25 2.13 8.10
CA GLU A 194 4.50 1.55 6.77
C GLU A 194 3.30 0.72 6.26
N MET A 195 2.69 -0.08 7.13
CA MET A 195 1.46 -0.80 6.77
C MET A 195 0.30 0.15 6.44
N GLY A 196 0.23 1.31 7.11
CA GLY A 196 -0.70 2.40 6.79
C GLY A 196 -0.46 2.96 5.38
N HIS A 197 0.81 3.21 5.00
CA HIS A 197 1.16 3.60 3.64
C HIS A 197 0.77 2.56 2.60
N ALA A 198 0.97 1.28 2.89
CA ALA A 198 0.53 0.18 2.01
C ALA A 198 -1.00 0.19 1.87
N ARG A 199 -1.73 0.31 2.97
CA ARG A 199 -3.19 0.30 3.01
C ARG A 199 -3.83 1.51 2.31
N ALA A 200 -3.17 2.66 2.37
CA ALA A 200 -3.58 3.90 1.71
C ALA A 200 -3.23 3.95 0.21
N GLY A 201 -2.51 2.94 -0.32
CA GLY A 201 -2.08 2.93 -1.72
C GLY A 201 -0.91 3.88 -2.02
N HIS A 202 -0.22 4.39 -1.00
CA HIS A 202 0.91 5.31 -1.17
C HIS A 202 2.17 4.62 -1.70
N ALA A 203 2.24 3.29 -1.61
CA ALA A 203 3.33 2.47 -2.14
C ALA A 203 3.69 2.83 -3.59
N LEU A 204 2.68 3.03 -4.44
CA LEU A 204 2.86 3.34 -5.87
C LEU A 204 3.60 4.67 -6.07
N TRP A 205 3.11 5.73 -5.45
CA TRP A 205 3.67 7.07 -5.61
C TRP A 205 5.04 7.19 -4.94
N ASN A 206 5.25 6.51 -3.81
CA ASN A 206 6.57 6.38 -3.19
C ASN A 206 7.57 5.72 -4.15
N THR A 207 7.18 4.64 -4.82
CA THR A 207 8.04 3.98 -5.83
C THR A 207 8.35 4.90 -7.01
N VAL A 208 7.36 5.63 -7.53
CA VAL A 208 7.59 6.59 -8.61
C VAL A 208 8.59 7.67 -8.19
N VAL A 209 8.41 8.27 -7.00
CA VAL A 209 9.31 9.30 -6.48
C VAL A 209 10.73 8.74 -6.28
N GLN A 210 10.88 7.55 -5.71
CA GLN A 210 12.20 6.95 -5.52
C GLN A 210 12.89 6.64 -6.85
N LEU A 211 12.18 6.13 -7.85
CA LEU A 211 12.73 5.92 -9.18
C LEU A 211 13.17 7.23 -9.84
N LEU A 212 12.39 8.31 -9.68
CA LEU A 212 12.75 9.63 -10.20
C LEU A 212 13.98 10.21 -9.48
N LEU A 213 14.06 10.09 -8.15
CA LEU A 213 15.22 10.53 -7.38
C LEU A 213 16.48 9.72 -7.73
N ALA A 214 16.35 8.41 -7.84
CA ALA A 214 17.45 7.52 -8.26
C ALA A 214 17.90 7.83 -9.69
N ALA A 215 16.97 8.09 -10.61
CA ALA A 215 17.30 8.53 -11.97
C ALA A 215 18.00 9.90 -11.97
N ASN A 216 17.55 10.85 -11.15
CA ASN A 216 18.22 12.15 -11.01
C ASN A 216 19.62 12.03 -10.41
N LEU A 217 19.84 11.15 -9.43
CA LEU A 217 21.17 10.85 -8.89
C LEU A 217 22.06 10.13 -9.91
N ALA A 218 21.49 9.26 -10.75
CA ALA A 218 22.21 8.64 -11.85
C ALA A 218 22.59 9.67 -12.93
N ILE A 219 21.72 10.64 -13.24
CA ILE A 219 22.00 11.77 -14.13
C ILE A 219 23.07 12.69 -13.52
N ALA A 220 22.99 12.99 -12.22
CA ALA A 220 24.00 13.79 -11.52
C ALA A 220 25.38 13.10 -11.49
N ARG A 221 25.43 11.76 -11.38
CA ARG A 221 26.68 10.98 -11.47
C ARG A 221 27.18 10.78 -12.91
N SER A 222 26.32 10.97 -13.92
CA SER A 222 26.69 10.87 -15.34
C SER A 222 26.88 12.23 -16.01
N CYS A 223 26.68 13.34 -15.29
CA CYS A 223 27.18 14.65 -15.66
C CYS A 223 28.65 14.76 -15.20
N PRO A 224 29.63 14.76 -16.11
CA PRO A 224 31.01 15.02 -15.73
C PRO A 224 31.13 16.52 -15.43
N MET A 225 30.85 16.91 -14.19
CA MET A 225 31.31 18.21 -13.69
C MET A 225 32.54 17.99 -12.82
N ALA A 226 33.63 18.51 -13.36
CA ALA A 226 34.94 18.63 -12.78
C ALA A 226 34.93 19.19 -11.34
N CYS A 227 35.88 18.68 -10.56
CA CYS A 227 36.40 19.19 -9.28
C CYS A 227 35.52 19.00 -8.05
#